data_AF-A0A2W4RKU7-F1
#
_entry.id   AF-A0A2W4RKU7-F1
#
_cell.length_a   1.000
_cell.length_b   1.000
_cell.length_c   1.000
_cell.angle_alpha   90.00
_cell.angle_beta   90.00
_cell.angle_gamma   90.00
#
_symmetry.space_group_name_H-M   'P 1'
#
loop_
_entity.id
_entity.type
_entity.pdbx_description
1 polymer ?
#
loop_
_entity_poly.entity_id
_entity_poly.type
_entity_poly.pdbx_seq_one_letter_code
_entity_poly.pdbx_strand_id
1 'polypeptide(L)'
;MLFPTTLVGSYPQPEWLIDRRKLAGRFPPRVRAKELWRIPGEFLEEAWRDATLLAIRAQEAAGIDIVTDGEMRRESYSNRFATALDGVDLDNPGTALDRSGHPNPVPRVVGSIRRRHPVMVEDVKFLACSTQRRIKITVPGPFTMSQQAQIDHYGGSREQAAMDYAQAVNAEIRDLFAAGADIVQI
;
A
#
# COMPACT_ATOMS: atom_id res chain seq x y z
N MET A 1 -20.12 -11.72 18.33
CA MET A 1 -18.98 -11.33 19.17
C MET A 1 -19.13 -9.87 19.58
N LEU A 2 -18.85 -9.51 20.84
CA LEU A 2 -19.14 -8.17 21.39
C LEU A 2 -18.00 -7.16 21.20
N PHE A 3 -16.73 -7.59 21.24
CA PHE A 3 -15.55 -6.73 21.10
C PHE A 3 -14.58 -7.32 20.06
N PRO A 4 -14.82 -7.11 18.75
CA PRO A 4 -13.96 -7.66 17.71
C PRO A 4 -12.59 -6.98 17.72
N THR A 5 -11.54 -7.78 17.57
CA THR A 5 -10.14 -7.35 17.49
C THR A 5 -9.64 -7.33 16.06
N THR A 6 -8.75 -6.38 15.76
CA THR A 6 -8.11 -6.23 14.43
C THR A 6 -6.78 -5.54 14.60
N LEU A 7 -5.86 -5.78 13.66
CA LEU A 7 -4.70 -4.91 13.48
C LEU A 7 -5.08 -3.64 12.73
N VAL A 8 -4.24 -2.60 12.78
CA VAL A 8 -4.42 -1.40 11.95
C VAL A 8 -4.22 -1.74 10.46
N GLY A 9 -3.20 -2.50 10.11
CA GLY A 9 -2.91 -2.88 8.72
C GLY A 9 -1.65 -3.76 8.64
N SER A 10 -0.49 -3.10 8.60
CA SER A 10 0.82 -3.74 8.46
C SER A 10 1.18 -4.71 9.59
N TYR A 11 1.84 -5.81 9.23
CA TYR A 11 2.46 -6.77 10.14
C TYR A 11 3.97 -6.86 9.87
N PRO A 12 4.81 -7.27 10.84
CA PRO A 12 6.24 -7.40 10.60
C PRO A 12 6.56 -8.34 9.41
N GLN A 13 7.15 -7.78 8.36
CA GLN A 13 7.64 -8.57 7.22
C GLN A 13 8.83 -9.45 7.66
N PRO A 14 8.90 -10.72 7.20
CA PRO A 14 10.00 -11.61 7.55
C PRO A 14 11.37 -11.08 7.10
N GLU A 15 12.42 -11.36 7.89
CA GLU A 15 13.79 -10.92 7.58
C GLU A 15 14.29 -11.46 6.23
N TRP A 16 13.82 -12.64 5.81
CA TRP A 16 14.18 -13.23 4.52
C TRP A 16 13.51 -12.52 3.33
N LEU A 17 12.44 -11.76 3.56
CA LEU A 17 11.68 -11.08 2.50
C LEU A 17 12.24 -9.68 2.22
N ILE A 18 12.46 -8.89 3.27
CA ILE A 18 12.82 -7.47 3.15
C ILE A 18 14.04 -7.14 4.04
N ASP A 19 14.92 -6.28 3.55
CA ASP A 19 16.07 -5.79 4.32
C ASP A 19 15.63 -4.79 5.39
N ARG A 20 15.32 -5.31 6.57
CA ARG A 20 14.81 -4.53 7.71
C ARG A 20 15.81 -3.51 8.23
N ARG A 21 17.13 -3.77 8.10
CA ARG A 21 18.17 -2.82 8.51
C ARG A 21 18.18 -1.61 7.59
N LYS A 22 18.14 -1.84 6.27
CA LYS A 22 18.02 -0.76 5.29
C LYS A 22 16.72 0.01 5.41
N LEU A 23 15.61 -0.67 5.74
CA LEU A 23 14.32 -0.02 5.94
C LEU A 23 14.30 0.84 7.22
N ALA A 24 14.87 0.35 8.32
CA ALA A 24 14.91 1.08 9.60
C ALA A 24 15.84 2.31 9.56
N GLY A 25 16.88 2.29 8.73
CA GLY A 25 17.82 3.40 8.57
C GLY A 25 17.32 4.58 7.74
N ARG A 26 16.06 4.57 7.28
CA ARG A 26 15.50 5.60 6.41
C ARG A 26 14.05 5.93 6.73
N PHE A 27 13.57 7.06 6.24
CA PHE A 27 12.13 7.30 6.18
C PHE A 27 11.44 6.32 5.23
N PRO A 28 10.17 5.94 5.49
CA PRO A 28 9.46 5.04 4.60
C PRO A 28 9.50 5.55 3.15
N PRO A 29 9.95 4.73 2.19
CA PRO A 29 10.13 5.17 0.82
C PRO A 29 8.77 5.57 0.23
N ARG A 30 8.74 6.66 -0.54
CA ARG A 30 7.52 7.13 -1.26
C ARG A 30 7.51 6.72 -2.72
N VAL A 31 8.66 6.28 -3.21
CA VAL A 31 8.87 5.70 -4.54
C VAL A 31 9.20 4.22 -4.39
N ARG A 32 9.17 3.46 -5.49
CA ARG A 32 9.49 2.02 -5.45
C ARG A 32 10.95 1.82 -5.05
N ALA A 33 11.15 1.15 -3.91
CA ALA A 33 12.46 0.83 -3.36
C ALA A 33 12.76 -0.66 -3.58
N LYS A 34 12.98 -1.03 -4.85
CA LYS A 34 13.16 -2.44 -5.26
C LYS A 34 14.36 -3.10 -4.54
N GLU A 35 15.35 -2.31 -4.16
CA GLU A 35 16.56 -2.73 -3.47
C GLU A 35 16.35 -3.14 -1.99
N LEU A 36 15.14 -2.93 -1.45
CA LEU A 36 14.75 -3.43 -0.13
C LEU A 36 14.35 -4.90 -0.16
N TRP A 37 13.84 -5.41 -1.28
CA TRP A 37 13.46 -6.81 -1.40
C TRP A 37 14.71 -7.68 -1.48
N ARG A 38 14.77 -8.73 -0.66
CA ARG A 38 15.86 -9.72 -0.70
C ARG A 38 15.64 -10.80 -1.76
N ILE A 39 14.40 -10.94 -2.22
CA ILE A 39 13.97 -11.96 -3.17
C ILE A 39 14.10 -11.42 -4.59
N PRO A 40 14.72 -12.17 -5.53
CA PRO A 40 14.77 -11.79 -6.94
C PRO A 40 13.36 -11.59 -7.53
N GLY A 41 13.23 -10.68 -8.49
CA GLY A 41 11.93 -10.26 -9.02
C GLY A 41 11.07 -11.39 -9.57
N GLU A 42 11.67 -12.43 -10.17
CA GLU A 42 10.95 -13.60 -10.70
C GLU A 42 10.30 -14.46 -9.60
N PHE A 43 10.80 -14.43 -8.38
CA PHE A 43 10.29 -15.18 -7.23
C PHE A 43 9.51 -14.31 -6.22
N LEU A 44 9.44 -13.00 -6.45
CA LEU A 44 8.94 -12.05 -5.46
C LEU A 44 7.43 -12.20 -5.18
N GLU A 45 6.63 -12.50 -6.21
CA GLU A 45 5.18 -12.71 -6.04
C GLU A 45 4.88 -13.96 -5.19
N GLU A 46 5.64 -15.04 -5.37
CA GLU A 46 5.54 -16.25 -4.55
C GLU A 46 5.96 -15.97 -3.10
N ALA A 47 7.13 -15.35 -2.91
CA ALA A 47 7.61 -14.93 -1.59
C ALA A 47 6.62 -14.01 -0.85
N TRP A 48 5.96 -13.09 -1.56
CA TRP A 48 4.91 -12.26 -0.99
C TRP A 48 3.69 -13.07 -0.54
N ARG A 49 3.26 -14.06 -1.32
CA ARG A 49 2.15 -14.95 -0.95
C ARG A 49 2.49 -15.75 0.31
N ASP A 50 3.69 -16.31 0.38
CA ASP A 50 4.15 -17.07 1.54
C ASP A 50 4.21 -16.21 2.80
N ALA A 51 4.79 -15.01 2.70
CA ALA A 51 4.82 -14.07 3.83
C ALA A 51 3.40 -13.63 4.25
N THR A 52 2.49 -13.45 3.30
CA THR A 52 1.08 -13.13 3.59
C THR A 52 0.41 -14.26 4.36
N LEU A 53 0.63 -15.52 3.96
CA LEU A 53 0.11 -16.68 4.69
C LEU A 53 0.67 -16.76 6.12
N LEU A 54 1.97 -16.50 6.31
CA LEU A 54 2.57 -16.45 7.65
C LEU A 54 1.90 -15.38 8.52
N ALA A 55 1.69 -14.17 7.98
CA ALA A 55 1.02 -13.09 8.69
C ALA A 55 -0.44 -13.41 9.03
N ILE A 56 -1.17 -14.05 8.11
CA ILE A 56 -2.55 -14.52 8.35
C ILE A 56 -2.54 -15.53 9.50
N ARG A 57 -1.74 -16.61 9.40
CA ARG A 57 -1.71 -17.67 10.44
C ARG A 57 -1.28 -17.14 11.80
N ALA A 58 -0.36 -16.18 11.85
CA ALA A 58 0.04 -15.53 13.10
C ALA A 58 -1.12 -14.74 13.74
N GLN A 59 -1.87 -13.97 12.95
CA GLN A 59 -3.06 -13.26 13.43
C GLN A 59 -4.14 -14.24 13.93
N GLU A 60 -4.37 -15.31 13.19
CA GLU A 60 -5.34 -16.34 13.55
C GLU A 60 -4.98 -17.08 14.85
N ALA A 61 -3.71 -17.44 15.02
CA ALA A 61 -3.20 -18.08 16.23
C ALA A 61 -3.26 -17.13 17.45
N ALA A 62 -3.11 -15.83 17.23
CA ALA A 62 -3.26 -14.80 18.26
C ALA A 62 -4.73 -14.51 18.62
N GLY A 63 -5.70 -15.15 17.95
CA GLY A 63 -7.13 -14.94 18.21
C GLY A 63 -7.68 -13.62 17.64
N ILE A 64 -7.03 -13.02 16.63
CA ILE A 64 -7.54 -11.82 15.96
C ILE A 64 -8.81 -12.16 15.16
N ASP A 65 -9.83 -11.32 15.26
CA ASP A 65 -11.17 -11.58 14.69
C ASP A 65 -11.31 -11.11 13.24
N ILE A 66 -10.66 -10.00 12.91
CA ILE A 66 -10.64 -9.42 11.57
C ILE A 66 -9.18 -9.38 11.10
N VAL A 67 -8.89 -10.18 10.08
CA VAL A 67 -7.53 -10.44 9.61
C VAL A 67 -7.18 -9.48 8.47
N THR A 68 -5.92 -9.02 8.44
CA THR A 68 -5.36 -8.25 7.32
C THR A 68 -4.37 -9.08 6.51
N ASP A 69 -4.01 -8.62 5.31
CA ASP A 69 -2.90 -9.18 4.52
C ASP A 69 -1.51 -8.90 5.13
N GLY A 70 -1.46 -8.20 6.27
CA GLY A 70 -0.25 -7.72 6.91
C GLY A 70 0.53 -6.71 6.06
N GLU A 71 -0.02 -6.23 4.94
CA GLU A 71 0.66 -5.37 3.98
C GLU A 71 1.99 -5.97 3.46
N MET A 72 2.10 -7.30 3.37
CA MET A 72 3.38 -7.98 3.04
C MET A 72 3.95 -7.59 1.67
N ARG A 73 3.07 -7.15 0.77
CA ARG A 73 3.33 -6.87 -0.64
C ARG A 73 3.72 -5.42 -0.95
N ARG A 74 4.05 -4.62 0.06
CA ARG A 74 4.41 -3.20 -0.12
C ARG A 74 5.62 -2.81 0.74
N GLU A 75 6.48 -1.94 0.20
CA GLU A 75 7.63 -1.38 0.91
C GLU A 75 7.21 -0.24 1.86
N SER A 76 6.09 0.40 1.54
CA SER A 76 5.45 1.44 2.34
C SER A 76 3.96 1.50 2.04
N TYR A 77 3.19 2.10 2.96
CA TYR A 77 1.73 2.18 2.90
C TYR A 77 1.19 2.70 1.57
N SER A 78 1.75 3.81 1.07
CA SER A 78 1.24 4.50 -0.12
C SER A 78 1.74 3.90 -1.43
N ASN A 79 2.89 3.21 -1.42
CA ASN A 79 3.59 2.83 -2.64
C ASN A 79 2.76 1.93 -3.54
N ARG A 80 2.16 0.86 -3.02
CA ARG A 80 1.49 -0.13 -3.86
C ARG A 80 0.36 0.47 -4.72
N PHE A 81 -0.45 1.34 -4.12
CA PHE A 81 -1.56 1.99 -4.82
C PHE A 81 -1.10 3.21 -5.63
N ALA A 82 -0.38 4.15 -5.02
CA ALA A 82 -0.03 5.41 -5.68
C ALA A 82 0.84 5.21 -6.93
N THR A 83 1.73 4.20 -6.91
CA THR A 83 2.65 3.90 -8.02
C THR A 83 2.00 3.13 -9.17
N ALA A 84 0.74 2.71 -9.03
CA ALA A 84 -0.02 2.05 -10.09
C ALA A 84 -0.91 3.01 -10.90
N LEU A 85 -0.94 4.29 -10.52
CA LEU A 85 -1.82 5.29 -11.12
C LEU A 85 -1.13 6.02 -12.27
N ASP A 86 -1.91 6.31 -13.32
CA ASP A 86 -1.47 7.19 -14.38
C ASP A 86 -1.28 8.61 -13.86
N GLY A 87 -0.49 9.40 -14.58
CA GLY A 87 -0.16 10.77 -14.19
C GLY A 87 0.88 10.86 -13.07
N VAL A 88 1.32 9.73 -12.49
CA VAL A 88 2.38 9.64 -11.50
C VAL A 88 3.67 9.13 -12.17
N ASP A 89 4.70 9.98 -12.23
CA ASP A 89 6.04 9.64 -12.69
C ASP A 89 6.88 9.08 -11.53
N LEU A 90 7.38 7.86 -11.73
CA LEU A 90 8.20 7.12 -10.77
C LEU A 90 9.67 7.05 -11.19
N ASP A 91 9.94 7.24 -12.48
CA ASP A 91 11.28 7.10 -13.05
C ASP A 91 12.09 8.38 -12.80
N ASN A 92 11.40 9.53 -12.72
CA ASN A 92 12.00 10.82 -12.40
C ASN A 92 11.43 11.32 -11.07
N PRO A 93 11.89 10.83 -9.91
CA PRO A 93 11.34 11.23 -8.62
C PRO A 93 11.58 12.72 -8.33
N GLY A 94 10.58 13.32 -7.68
CA GLY A 94 10.67 14.67 -7.13
C GLY A 94 11.21 14.67 -5.71
N THR A 95 11.14 15.83 -5.06
CA THR A 95 11.59 15.99 -3.69
C THR A 95 10.50 16.63 -2.83
N ALA A 96 10.23 16.05 -1.67
CA ALA A 96 9.45 16.69 -0.62
C ALA A 96 10.19 16.57 0.72
N LEU A 97 9.95 17.53 1.62
CA LEU A 97 10.49 17.46 2.96
C LEU A 97 9.73 16.38 3.75
N ASP A 98 10.47 15.52 4.44
CA ASP A 98 9.89 14.62 5.43
C ASP A 98 9.56 15.36 6.74
N ARG A 99 9.08 14.62 7.74
CA ARG A 99 8.69 15.18 9.04
C ARG A 99 9.88 15.70 9.86
N SER A 100 11.10 15.32 9.50
CA SER A 100 12.34 15.83 10.07
C SER A 100 12.90 17.02 9.32
N GLY A 101 12.26 17.44 8.21
CA GLY A 101 12.74 18.51 7.35
C GLY A 101 13.84 18.07 6.39
N HIS A 102 14.12 16.76 6.25
CA HIS A 102 15.08 16.28 5.25
C HIS A 102 14.39 16.04 3.90
N PRO A 103 15.07 16.35 2.79
CA PRO A 103 14.62 15.97 1.46
C PRO A 103 14.45 14.44 1.33
N ASN A 104 13.27 14.00 0.92
CA ASN A 104 12.99 12.60 0.63
C ASN A 104 12.45 12.47 -0.81
N PRO A 105 12.94 11.49 -1.59
CA PRO A 105 12.38 11.21 -2.91
C PRO A 105 10.88 10.89 -2.83
N VAL A 106 10.09 11.60 -3.64
CA VAL A 106 8.63 11.40 -3.75
C VAL A 106 8.21 11.23 -5.20
N PRO A 107 7.07 10.58 -5.47
CA PRO A 107 6.50 10.55 -6.82
C PRO A 107 6.19 11.96 -7.31
N ARG A 108 6.28 12.16 -8.63
CA ARG A 108 5.84 13.41 -9.27
C ARG A 108 4.51 13.21 -9.97
N VAL A 109 3.56 14.08 -9.69
CA VAL A 109 2.30 14.13 -10.42
C VAL A 109 2.50 15.05 -11.61
N VAL A 110 2.67 14.46 -12.80
CA VAL A 110 3.00 15.14 -14.06
C VAL A 110 1.82 15.19 -15.04
N GLY A 111 0.73 14.47 -14.74
CA GLY A 111 -0.50 14.47 -15.53
C GLY A 111 -1.72 14.17 -14.67
N SER A 112 -2.89 14.04 -15.31
CA SER A 112 -4.12 13.71 -14.60
C SER A 112 -4.05 12.33 -13.97
N ILE A 113 -4.31 12.25 -12.67
CA ILE A 113 -4.29 11.02 -11.90
C ILE A 113 -5.47 10.15 -12.28
N ARG A 114 -5.21 8.95 -12.78
CA ARG A 114 -6.27 8.00 -13.19
C ARG A 114 -5.90 6.57 -12.85
N ARG A 115 -6.89 5.83 -12.36
CA ARG A 115 -6.78 4.37 -12.17
C ARG A 115 -7.20 3.67 -13.46
N ARG A 116 -6.26 2.99 -14.13
CA ARG A 116 -6.54 2.21 -15.36
C ARG A 116 -7.09 0.81 -15.11
N HIS A 117 -6.66 0.20 -14.03
CA HIS A 117 -7.03 -1.17 -13.67
C HIS A 117 -7.07 -1.32 -12.14
N PRO A 118 -7.72 -2.38 -11.63
CA PRO A 118 -7.61 -2.72 -10.22
C PRO A 118 -6.18 -3.00 -9.77
N VAL A 119 -5.86 -2.56 -8.56
CA VAL A 119 -4.49 -2.62 -8.04
C VAL A 119 -4.33 -3.72 -7.00
N MET A 120 -5.27 -3.81 -6.05
CA MET A 120 -5.21 -4.72 -4.90
C MET A 120 -6.34 -5.76 -4.90
N VAL A 121 -7.11 -5.88 -5.99
CA VAL A 121 -8.16 -6.90 -6.12
C VAL A 121 -7.62 -8.31 -5.97
N GLU A 122 -6.50 -8.65 -6.60
CA GLU A 122 -5.88 -9.97 -6.46
C GLU A 122 -5.34 -10.21 -5.04
N ASP A 123 -4.93 -9.15 -4.33
CA ASP A 123 -4.51 -9.26 -2.94
C ASP A 123 -5.70 -9.59 -2.03
N VAL A 124 -6.86 -8.95 -2.26
CA VAL A 124 -8.11 -9.25 -1.55
C VAL A 124 -8.58 -10.68 -1.84
N LYS A 125 -8.57 -11.11 -3.11
CA LYS A 125 -8.95 -12.49 -3.47
C LYS A 125 -8.06 -13.51 -2.77
N PHE A 126 -6.75 -13.27 -2.76
CA PHE A 126 -5.81 -14.14 -2.06
C PHE A 126 -6.04 -14.16 -0.55
N LEU A 127 -6.30 -13.00 0.07
CA LEU A 127 -6.63 -12.92 1.49
C LEU A 127 -7.94 -13.68 1.80
N ALA A 128 -8.98 -13.46 1.00
CA ALA A 128 -10.29 -14.10 1.14
C ALA A 128 -10.23 -15.62 1.03
N CYS A 129 -9.41 -16.17 0.12
CA CYS A 129 -9.27 -17.63 0.01
C CYS A 129 -8.35 -18.26 1.07
N SER A 130 -7.64 -17.44 1.87
CA SER A 130 -6.62 -17.91 2.81
C SER A 130 -7.12 -18.03 4.26
N THR A 131 -8.28 -17.47 4.58
CA THR A 131 -8.89 -17.51 5.92
C THR A 131 -10.42 -17.63 5.84
N GLN A 132 -11.04 -18.10 6.93
CA GLN A 132 -12.50 -18.11 7.12
C GLN A 132 -12.99 -16.95 8.01
N ARG A 133 -12.06 -16.11 8.50
CA ARG A 133 -12.38 -14.92 9.30
C ARG A 133 -12.75 -13.75 8.40
N ARG A 134 -13.36 -12.71 8.99
CA ARG A 134 -13.57 -11.44 8.30
C ARG A 134 -12.24 -10.83 7.90
N ILE A 135 -12.19 -10.20 6.74
CA ILE A 135 -10.97 -9.63 6.19
C ILE A 135 -11.04 -8.11 6.09
N LYS A 136 -9.91 -7.46 6.36
CA LYS A 136 -9.73 -6.02 6.18
C LYS A 136 -8.52 -5.73 5.30
N ILE A 137 -8.71 -4.84 4.33
CA ILE A 137 -7.64 -4.31 3.47
C ILE A 137 -7.50 -2.80 3.65
N THR A 138 -6.30 -2.27 3.43
CA THR A 138 -5.98 -0.84 3.58
C THR A 138 -5.66 -0.20 2.23
N VAL A 139 -6.21 1.00 1.98
CA VAL A 139 -5.99 1.82 0.78
C VAL A 139 -5.52 3.20 1.23
N PRO A 140 -4.44 3.79 0.71
CA PRO A 140 -4.00 5.09 1.18
C PRO A 140 -5.00 6.21 0.90
N GLY A 141 -5.22 7.06 1.90
CA GLY A 141 -6.07 8.24 1.77
C GLY A 141 -5.60 9.25 0.71
N PRO A 142 -6.52 9.89 -0.03
CA PRO A 142 -6.19 10.86 -1.08
C PRO A 142 -5.40 12.07 -0.58
N PHE A 143 -5.76 12.60 0.59
CA PHE A 143 -5.02 13.70 1.21
C PHE A 143 -3.57 13.30 1.49
N THR A 144 -3.35 12.14 2.14
CA THR A 144 -2.01 11.63 2.44
C THR A 144 -1.16 11.48 1.18
N MET A 145 -1.71 10.89 0.11
CA MET A 145 -1.00 10.76 -1.17
C MET A 145 -0.66 12.13 -1.76
N SER A 146 -1.60 13.08 -1.73
CA SER A 146 -1.35 14.44 -2.21
C SER A 146 -0.24 15.15 -1.45
N GLN A 147 -0.03 14.87 -0.16
CA GLN A 147 1.05 15.45 0.65
C GLN A 147 2.39 14.73 0.44
N GLN A 148 2.36 13.48 -0.04
CA GLN A 148 3.53 12.63 -0.24
C GLN A 148 4.00 12.59 -1.70
N ALA A 149 3.59 13.56 -2.51
CA ALA A 149 4.00 13.71 -3.89
C ALA A 149 4.43 15.16 -4.18
N GLN A 150 5.27 15.35 -5.18
CA GLN A 150 5.50 16.65 -5.81
C GLN A 150 4.44 16.84 -6.91
N ILE A 151 3.78 18.00 -6.94
CA ILE A 151 2.66 18.25 -7.86
C ILE A 151 3.10 19.25 -8.94
N ASP A 152 3.47 18.73 -10.12
CA ASP A 152 3.87 19.55 -11.27
C ASP A 152 2.69 19.80 -12.23
N HIS A 153 1.66 18.96 -12.15
CA HIS A 153 0.37 19.16 -12.82
C HIS A 153 -0.60 20.00 -11.96
N TYR A 154 -1.84 20.22 -12.42
CA TYR A 154 -2.89 20.95 -11.67
C TYR A 154 -2.50 22.36 -11.21
N GLY A 155 -1.53 23.01 -11.87
CA GLY A 155 -0.97 24.28 -11.43
C GLY A 155 -0.34 24.23 -10.03
N GLY A 156 0.11 23.05 -9.58
CA GLY A 156 0.63 22.84 -8.23
C GLY A 156 -0.45 22.65 -7.14
N SER A 157 -1.73 22.63 -7.51
CA SER A 157 -2.82 22.47 -6.53
C SER A 157 -2.88 21.05 -5.96
N ARG A 158 -2.51 20.92 -4.68
CA ARG A 158 -2.66 19.66 -3.93
C ARG A 158 -4.12 19.26 -3.73
N GLU A 159 -5.03 20.23 -3.64
CA GLU A 159 -6.47 19.98 -3.54
C GLU A 159 -7.00 19.29 -4.79
N GLN A 160 -6.69 19.81 -5.97
CA GLN A 160 -7.10 19.20 -7.24
C GLN A 160 -6.51 17.80 -7.40
N ALA A 161 -5.22 17.64 -7.09
CA ALA A 161 -4.59 16.32 -7.09
C ALA A 161 -5.26 15.35 -6.09
N ALA A 162 -5.61 15.83 -4.89
CA ALA A 162 -6.31 15.03 -3.89
C ALA A 162 -7.71 14.59 -4.37
N MET A 163 -8.42 15.43 -5.12
CA MET A 163 -9.72 15.08 -5.68
C MET A 163 -9.62 13.99 -6.77
N ASP A 164 -8.62 14.03 -7.64
CA ASP A 164 -8.41 12.97 -8.62
C ASP A 164 -7.90 11.66 -7.96
N TYR A 165 -7.05 11.76 -6.94
CA TYR A 165 -6.75 10.62 -6.07
C TYR A 165 -8.02 10.05 -5.42
N ALA A 166 -8.95 10.88 -4.97
CA ALA A 166 -10.20 10.43 -4.35
C ALA A 166 -11.08 9.65 -5.33
N GLN A 167 -11.13 10.05 -6.60
CA GLN A 167 -11.82 9.28 -7.65
C GLN A 167 -11.17 7.91 -7.85
N ALA A 168 -9.83 7.85 -7.93
CA ALA A 168 -9.09 6.61 -8.08
C ALA A 168 -9.30 5.66 -6.87
N VAL A 169 -9.19 6.19 -5.65
CA VAL A 169 -9.43 5.44 -4.40
C VAL A 169 -10.86 4.94 -4.32
N ASN A 170 -11.85 5.76 -4.70
CA ASN A 170 -13.25 5.36 -4.67
C ASN A 170 -13.55 4.20 -5.64
N ALA A 171 -12.98 4.23 -6.84
CA ALA A 171 -13.09 3.12 -7.79
C ALA A 171 -12.42 1.84 -7.25
N GLU A 172 -11.23 1.96 -6.64
CA GLU A 172 -10.55 0.82 -6.01
C GLU A 172 -11.39 0.22 -4.87
N ILE A 173 -11.90 1.04 -3.95
CA ILE A 173 -12.71 0.57 -2.81
C ILE A 173 -13.91 -0.25 -3.28
N ARG A 174 -14.61 0.20 -4.33
CA ARG A 174 -15.76 -0.55 -4.89
C ARG A 174 -15.33 -1.93 -5.39
N ASP A 175 -14.22 -2.00 -6.11
CA ASP A 175 -13.71 -3.26 -6.64
C ASP A 175 -13.17 -4.18 -5.54
N LEU A 176 -12.61 -3.63 -4.45
CA LEU A 176 -12.18 -4.42 -3.29
C LEU A 176 -13.37 -5.04 -2.54
N PHE A 177 -14.47 -4.31 -2.37
CA PHE A 177 -15.70 -4.89 -1.83
C PHE A 177 -16.26 -5.97 -2.76
N ALA A 178 -16.29 -5.73 -4.07
CA ALA A 178 -16.73 -6.73 -5.05
C ALA A 178 -15.84 -7.98 -5.07
N ALA A 179 -14.55 -7.84 -4.71
CA ALA A 179 -13.60 -8.94 -4.59
C ALA A 179 -13.71 -9.72 -3.27
N GLY A 180 -14.53 -9.26 -2.31
CA GLY A 180 -14.82 -9.98 -1.08
C GLY A 180 -14.24 -9.36 0.21
N ALA A 181 -13.73 -8.12 0.18
CA ALA A 181 -13.33 -7.45 1.41
C ALA A 181 -14.55 -7.16 2.31
N ASP A 182 -14.49 -7.49 3.61
CA ASP A 182 -15.53 -7.10 4.57
C ASP A 182 -15.37 -5.64 5.01
N ILE A 183 -14.12 -5.19 5.10
CA ILE A 183 -13.76 -3.84 5.55
C ILE A 183 -12.65 -3.28 4.67
N VAL A 184 -12.83 -2.05 4.20
CA VAL A 184 -11.77 -1.27 3.56
C VAL A 184 -11.44 -0.06 4.44
N GLN A 185 -10.18 0.04 4.88
CA GLN A 185 -9.67 1.15 5.68
C GLN A 185 -8.92 2.14 4.79
N ILE A 186 -9.09 3.43 5.05
CA ILE A 186 -8.44 4.53 4.32
C ILE A 186 -7.40 5.22 5.22
#